data_AF-A0A7M4FWX9-F1
#
_entry.id   AF-A0A7M4FWX9-F1
#
_cell.length_a   1.000
_cell.length_b   1.000
_cell.length_c   1.000
_cell.angle_alpha   90.00
_cell.angle_beta   90.00
_cell.angle_gamma   90.00
#
_symmetry.space_group_name_H-M   'P 1'
#
loop_
_entity.id
_entity.type
_entity.pdbx_description
1 polymer ?
#
loop_
_entity_poly.entity_id
_entity_poly.type
_entity_poly.pdbx_seq_one_letter_code
_entity_poly.pdbx_strand_id
1 'polypeptide(L)' 'SGPTSSPTLPKRQPKPSSDEGYWDCSVCTFRNSAEAFKCMMCDVRKGTSTR' A
#
# COMPACT_ATOMS: atom_id res chain seq x y z
N SER A 1 -15.77 30.08 33.88
CA SER A 1 -15.50 30.77 32.61
C SER A 1 -14.11 30.36 32.13
N GLY A 2 -14.02 29.45 31.15
CA GLY A 2 -12.74 28.94 30.65
C GLY A 2 -12.26 29.76 29.45
N PRO A 3 -10.94 29.94 29.27
CA PRO A 3 -10.40 30.23 27.96
C PRO A 3 -10.19 28.92 27.19
N THR A 4 -10.85 28.86 26.04
CA THR A 4 -10.73 27.84 25.01
C THR A 4 -9.29 27.72 24.51
N SER A 5 -8.68 26.54 24.66
CA SER A 5 -7.45 26.18 23.95
C SER A 5 -7.68 24.90 23.17
N SER A 6 -7.95 25.07 21.88
CA SER A 6 -7.77 24.11 20.79
C SER A 6 -7.29 24.96 19.61
N PRO A 7 -6.46 24.47 18.67
CA PRO A 7 -6.27 23.08 18.28
C PRO A 7 -4.81 22.68 17.99
N THR A 8 -4.39 21.47 18.36
CA THR A 8 -3.31 20.79 17.60
C THR A 8 -3.59 19.29 17.56
N LEU A 9 -4.35 18.92 16.53
CA LEU A 9 -4.44 17.55 16.02
C LEU A 9 -3.01 16.98 15.91
N PRO A 10 -2.71 15.79 16.48
CA PRO A 10 -1.41 15.17 16.30
C PRO A 10 -1.17 14.97 14.80
N LYS A 11 -0.06 15.54 14.31
CA LYS A 11 0.47 15.36 12.96
C LYS A 11 0.30 13.89 12.57
N ARG A 12 -0.56 13.62 11.59
CA ARG A 12 -0.54 12.34 10.87
C ARG A 12 0.83 12.27 10.20
N GLN A 13 1.80 11.66 10.87
CA GLN A 13 2.94 11.10 10.17
C GLN A 13 2.36 10.03 9.24
N PRO A 14 2.51 10.14 7.91
CA PRO A 14 2.46 8.94 7.11
C PRO A 14 3.62 8.10 7.62
N LYS A 15 3.31 7.08 8.42
CA LYS A 15 4.21 5.93 8.53
C LYS A 15 4.52 5.57 7.08
N PRO A 16 5.80 5.50 6.64
CA PRO A 16 6.09 4.90 5.35
C PRO A 16 5.43 3.53 5.42
N SER A 17 4.34 3.40 4.66
CA SER A 17 3.53 2.20 4.62
C SER A 17 4.48 1.11 4.20
N SER A 18 4.87 0.26 5.15
CA SER A 18 5.69 -0.93 4.91
C SER A 18 4.94 -1.98 4.08
N ASP A 19 3.98 -1.53 3.27
CA ASP A 19 3.21 -2.26 2.28
C ASP A 19 3.86 -2.14 0.89
N GLU A 20 5.02 -1.50 0.76
CA GLU A 20 5.81 -1.45 -0.48
C GLU A 20 6.45 -2.81 -0.86
N GLY A 21 6.13 -3.89 -0.15
CA GLY A 21 6.79 -5.18 -0.27
C GLY A 21 6.07 -6.25 -1.10
N TYR A 22 4.81 -6.05 -1.49
CA TYR A 22 4.01 -7.09 -2.16
C TYR A 22 2.97 -6.53 -3.15
N TRP A 23 2.49 -7.36 -4.07
CA TRP A 23 1.35 -7.06 -4.94
C TRP A 23 0.41 -8.24 -5.05
N ASP A 24 -0.90 -7.96 -4.99
CA ASP A 24 -1.92 -8.98 -5.15
C ASP A 24 -2.18 -9.23 -6.64
N CYS A 25 -2.19 -10.51 -7.03
CA CYS A 25 -2.45 -10.92 -8.40
C CYS A 25 -3.89 -10.56 -8.81
N SER A 26 -4.06 -9.80 -9.90
CA SER A 26 -5.40 -9.44 -10.41
C SER A 26 -6.20 -10.64 -10.95
N VAL A 27 -5.54 -11.76 -11.24
CA VAL A 27 -6.18 -12.97 -11.77
C VAL A 27 -6.55 -13.95 -10.66
N CYS A 28 -5.59 -14.33 -9.81
CA CYS A 28 -5.77 -15.39 -8.82
C CYS A 28 -5.72 -14.89 -7.37
N THR A 29 -5.58 -13.58 -7.13
CA THR A 29 -5.50 -12.94 -5.80
C THR A 29 -4.32 -13.37 -4.92
N PHE A 30 -3.41 -14.20 -5.44
CA PHE A 30 -2.19 -14.57 -4.72
C PHE A 30 -1.30 -13.35 -4.47
N ARG A 31 -0.75 -13.27 -3.26
CA ARG A 31 0.15 -12.20 -2.83
C ARG A 31 1.59 -12.50 -3.25
N ASN A 32 2.11 -11.73 -4.20
CA ASN A 32 3.46 -11.89 -4.76
C ASN A 32 4.44 -10.88 -4.16
N SER A 33 5.72 -11.22 -4.08
CA SER A 33 6.79 -10.30 -3.67
C SER A 33 6.86 -9.06 -4.58
N ALA A 34 7.22 -7.90 -4.03
CA ALA A 34 7.33 -6.64 -4.80
C ALA A 34 8.29 -6.75 -5.99
N GLU A 35 9.38 -7.51 -5.83
CA GLU A 35 10.41 -7.77 -6.84
C GLU A 35 9.94 -8.75 -7.93
N ALA A 36 8.84 -9.47 -7.72
CA ALA A 36 8.33 -10.44 -8.70
C ALA A 36 7.67 -9.72 -9.88
N PHE A 37 8.16 -9.99 -11.09
CA PHE A 37 7.61 -9.44 -12.34
C PHE A 37 6.36 -10.19 -12.84
N LYS A 38 6.11 -11.39 -12.30
CA LYS A 38 4.95 -12.24 -12.59
C LYS A 38 4.51 -13.04 -11.36
N CYS A 39 3.27 -13.52 -11.40
CA CYS A 39 2.68 -14.25 -10.30
C CYS A 39 3.25 -15.67 -10.20
N MET A 40 3.60 -16.13 -9.00
CA MET A 40 4.14 -17.48 -8.80
C MET A 40 3.10 -18.60 -8.98
N MET A 41 1.82 -18.30 -8.80
CA MET A 41 0.74 -19.30 -8.86
C MET A 41 0.14 -19.45 -10.26
N CYS A 42 0.11 -18.38 -11.05
CA CYS A 42 -0.59 -18.38 -12.35
C CYS A 42 0.22 -17.73 -13.49
N ASP A 43 1.47 -17.36 -13.25
CA ASP A 43 2.39 -16.75 -14.22
C ASP A 43 1.96 -15.44 -14.88
N VAL A 44 0.85 -14.81 -14.45
CA VAL A 44 0.42 -13.51 -14.97
C VAL A 44 1.38 -12.39 -14.55
N ARG A 45 1.66 -11.43 -15.44
CA ARG A 45 2.61 -10.33 -15.18
C ARG A 45 2.02 -9.29 -14.22
N LYS A 46 2.88 -8.69 -13.39
CA LYS A 46 2.55 -7.53 -12.56
C LYS A 46 2.12 -6.39 -13.50
N GLY A 47 0.85 -5.96 -13.41
CA GLY A 47 0.31 -4.93 -14.29
C GLY A 47 1.05 -3.61 -14.09
N THR A 48 1.83 -3.17 -15.09
CA THR A 48 2.26 -1.78 -15.18
C THR A 48 1.03 -0.96 -15.52
N SER A 49 0.40 -0.34 -14.52
CA SER A 49 -0.71 0.59 -14.72
C SER A 49 -0.19 1.84 -15.44
N THR A 50 0.06 1.75 -16.74
CA THR A 50 0.20 2.92 -17.60
C THR A 50 -1.21 3.44 -17.85
N ARG A 51 -1.61 4.44 -17.06
CA ARG A 51 -2.61 5.41 -17.49
C ARG A 51 -1.87 6.61 -18.07
#